data_AF-A0A2V0PN29-F1
#
_entry.id   AF-A0A2V0PN29-F1
#
_cell.length_a   1.000
_cell.length_b   1.000
_cell.length_c   1.000
_cell.angle_alpha   90.00
_cell.angle_beta   90.00
_cell.angle_gamma   90.00
#
_symmetry.space_group_name_H-M   'P 1'
#
loop_
_entity.id
_entity.type
_entity.pdbx_description
1 polymer ?
#
loop_
_entity_poly.entity_id
_entity_poly.type
_entity_poly.pdbx_seq_one_letter_code
_entity_poly.pdbx_strand_id
1 'polypeptide(L)'
;MQALTQTRTRAFAPAAGSSSARRGVAVVTRVKPSRAGDYRALSEAELMQGVASLKAEYTKLQYMKRTRGKMTNPETLQDPTDDGVAPKGHEFKNVRRQLAQMLTVLREKQVADGLDRKASRALQKEASIAAGFGGR
;
A
#
# COMPACT_ATOMS: atom_id res chain seq x y z
N MET A 1 -49.01 36.74 -47.10
CA MET A 1 -49.50 36.78 -45.71
C MET A 1 -48.56 35.95 -44.85
N GLN A 2 -47.95 36.59 -43.86
CA GLN A 2 -46.96 35.99 -42.95
C GLN A 2 -47.67 35.20 -41.86
N ALA A 3 -47.16 34.02 -41.50
CA ALA A 3 -47.49 33.38 -40.23
C ALA A 3 -46.19 33.03 -39.52
N LEU A 4 -45.91 33.82 -38.49
CA LEU A 4 -44.74 33.76 -37.63
C LEU A 4 -44.79 32.52 -36.72
N THR A 5 -43.60 31.96 -36.56
CA THR A 5 -43.13 30.98 -35.57
C THR A 5 -43.67 31.18 -34.15
N GLN A 6 -43.93 30.07 -33.44
CA GLN A 6 -43.72 30.01 -31.98
C GLN A 6 -43.52 28.56 -31.50
N THR A 7 -42.24 28.17 -31.36
CA THR A 7 -41.80 26.98 -30.64
C THR A 7 -41.82 27.28 -29.14
N ARG A 8 -42.70 26.61 -28.39
CA ARG A 8 -42.73 26.68 -26.91
C ARG A 8 -41.68 25.74 -26.33
N THR A 9 -40.48 26.24 -26.04
CA THR A 9 -39.51 25.57 -25.17
C THR A 9 -39.86 25.86 -23.71
N ARG A 10 -40.29 24.85 -22.95
CA ARG A 10 -40.40 24.95 -21.48
C ARG A 10 -38.99 24.86 -20.90
N ALA A 11 -38.47 26.00 -20.43
CA ALA A 11 -37.23 26.06 -19.67
C ALA A 11 -37.44 25.38 -18.30
N PHE A 12 -36.65 24.34 -18.01
CA PHE A 12 -36.45 23.84 -16.66
C PHE A 12 -35.53 24.82 -15.92
N ALA A 13 -36.06 25.52 -14.93
CA ALA A 13 -35.25 26.31 -14.00
C ALA A 13 -34.49 25.36 -13.05
N PRO A 14 -33.17 25.48 -12.89
CA PRO A 14 -32.47 24.75 -11.86
C PRO A 14 -32.82 25.36 -10.49
N ALA A 15 -33.44 24.56 -9.63
CA ALA A 15 -33.66 24.92 -8.24
C ALA A 15 -32.30 25.19 -7.57
N ALA A 16 -32.07 26.44 -7.17
CA ALA A 16 -30.96 26.85 -6.32
C ALA A 16 -31.18 26.29 -4.91
N GLY A 17 -31.02 24.97 -4.76
CA GLY A 17 -30.92 24.32 -3.46
C GLY A 17 -29.54 24.56 -2.89
N SER A 18 -29.42 25.56 -2.02
CA SER A 18 -28.26 25.80 -1.19
C SER A 18 -28.03 24.60 -0.26
N SER A 19 -27.32 23.58 -0.72
CA SER A 19 -26.77 22.58 0.20
C SER A 19 -25.64 23.28 0.97
N SER A 20 -25.90 23.60 2.23
CA SER A 20 -24.87 24.00 3.19
C SER A 20 -23.75 22.96 3.14
N ALA A 21 -22.64 23.32 2.51
CA ALA A 21 -21.42 22.53 2.52
C ALA A 21 -20.96 22.46 3.97
N ARG A 22 -21.39 21.41 4.67
CA ARG A 22 -20.80 21.01 5.95
C ARG A 22 -19.32 20.84 5.67
N ARG A 23 -18.51 21.85 6.05
CA ARG A 23 -17.06 21.72 6.11
C ARG A 23 -16.79 20.59 7.08
N GLY A 24 -16.60 19.40 6.53
CA GLY A 24 -16.22 18.23 7.31
C GLY A 24 -14.98 18.59 8.09
N VAL A 25 -15.05 18.45 9.40
CA VAL A 25 -13.88 18.53 10.28
C VAL A 25 -12.88 17.52 9.72
N ALA A 26 -11.71 18.00 9.30
CA ALA A 26 -10.65 17.14 8.82
C ALA A 26 -10.15 16.30 9.99
N VAL A 27 -10.74 15.13 10.17
CA VAL A 27 -10.23 14.13 11.10
C VAL A 27 -8.92 13.63 10.49
N VAL A 28 -7.80 14.11 11.03
CA VAL A 28 -6.46 13.59 10.73
C VAL A 28 -6.37 12.21 11.37
N THR A 29 -6.99 11.23 10.70
CA THR A 29 -6.67 9.83 10.96
C THR A 29 -5.20 9.64 10.59
N ARG A 30 -4.42 8.93 11.42
CA ARG A 30 -3.11 8.42 11.01
C ARG A 30 -3.32 7.46 9.85
N VAL A 31 -3.39 8.00 8.63
CA VAL A 31 -3.57 7.23 7.41
C VAL A 31 -2.30 6.39 7.26
N LYS A 32 -2.45 5.06 7.25
CA LYS A 32 -1.34 4.17 6.90
C LYS A 32 -0.78 4.66 5.56
N PRO A 33 0.55 4.88 5.43
CA PRO A 33 1.12 5.36 4.20
C PRO A 33 0.68 4.43 3.07
N SER A 34 0.12 5.03 2.03
CA SER A 34 -0.61 4.32 0.97
C SER A 34 -0.25 4.82 -0.42
N ARG A 35 0.50 5.92 -0.50
CA ARG A 35 0.97 6.53 -1.74
C ARG A 35 2.49 6.54 -1.75
N ALA A 36 3.07 6.47 -2.94
CA ALA A 36 4.52 6.55 -3.12
C ALA A 36 5.12 7.84 -2.52
N GLY A 37 4.38 8.96 -2.58
CA GLY A 37 4.79 10.23 -1.99
C GLY A 37 5.05 10.17 -0.49
N ASP A 38 4.32 9.31 0.24
CA ASP A 38 4.45 9.16 1.69
C ASP A 38 5.83 8.56 2.08
N TYR A 39 6.47 7.84 1.15
CA TYR A 39 7.75 7.17 1.38
C TYR A 39 8.95 7.97 0.89
N ARG A 40 8.76 9.09 0.18
CA ARG A 40 9.87 9.89 -0.37
C ARG A 40 10.73 10.54 0.71
N ALA A 41 10.12 10.90 1.83
CA ALA A 41 10.79 11.51 2.99
C ALA A 41 11.71 10.53 3.75
N LEU A 42 11.53 9.21 3.57
CA LEU A 42 12.33 8.19 4.26
C LEU A 42 13.72 8.10 3.65
N SER A 43 14.74 7.90 4.47
CA SER A 43 16.10 7.60 4.03
C SER A 43 16.18 6.25 3.27
N GLU A 44 17.24 6.04 2.49
CA GLU A 44 17.45 4.75 1.80
C GLU A 44 17.52 3.58 2.79
N ALA A 45 18.18 3.77 3.94
CA ALA A 45 18.26 2.77 5.00
C ALA A 45 16.88 2.41 5.57
N GLU A 46 16.03 3.41 5.84
CA GLU A 46 14.65 3.19 6.33
C GLU A 46 13.77 2.52 5.27
N LEU A 47 13.95 2.86 3.99
CA LEU A 47 13.26 2.18 2.89
C LEU A 47 13.64 0.70 2.83
N MET A 48 14.93 0.38 2.95
CA MET A 48 15.41 -0.99 2.95
C MET A 48 14.90 -1.79 4.16
N GLN A 49 14.94 -1.19 5.35
CA GLN A 49 14.41 -1.80 6.56
C GLN A 49 12.90 -2.05 6.45
N GLY A 50 12.13 -1.07 5.98
CA GLY A 50 10.70 -1.24 5.79
C GLY A 50 10.34 -2.29 4.73
N VAL A 51 11.11 -2.40 3.65
CA VAL A 51 10.96 -3.49 2.67
C VAL A 51 11.19 -4.87 3.33
N ALA A 52 12.22 -5.00 4.18
CA ALA A 52 12.48 -6.24 4.90
C ALA A 52 11.31 -6.59 5.85
N SER A 53 10.82 -5.62 6.62
CA SER A 53 9.65 -5.80 7.50
C SER A 53 8.39 -6.22 6.74
N LEU A 54 8.09 -5.58 5.60
CA LEU A 54 6.93 -5.93 4.77
C LEU A 54 7.06 -7.32 4.14
N LYS A 55 8.27 -7.77 3.79
CA LYS A 55 8.51 -9.16 3.32
C LYS A 55 8.27 -10.18 4.44
N ALA A 56 8.71 -9.88 5.65
CA ALA A 56 8.46 -10.72 6.82
C ALA A 56 6.96 -10.79 7.13
N GLU A 57 6.27 -9.65 7.11
CA GLU A 57 4.81 -9.57 7.29
C GLU A 57 4.07 -10.37 6.21
N TYR A 58 4.46 -10.25 4.94
CA TYR A 58 3.87 -11.05 3.87
C TYR A 58 4.04 -12.55 4.10
N THR A 59 5.22 -12.98 4.57
CA THR A 59 5.49 -14.38 4.93
C THR A 59 4.63 -14.84 6.09
N LYS A 60 4.45 -14.00 7.12
CA LYS A 60 3.54 -14.24 8.25
C LYS A 60 2.09 -14.42 7.77
N LEU A 61 1.62 -13.53 6.88
CA LEU A 61 0.28 -13.64 6.31
C LEU A 61 0.11 -14.93 5.50
N GLN A 62 1.12 -15.33 4.72
CA GLN A 62 1.11 -16.60 3.99
C GLN A 62 1.03 -17.80 4.93
N TYR A 63 1.78 -17.77 6.03
CA TYR A 63 1.72 -18.80 7.06
C TYR A 63 0.32 -18.88 7.68
N MET A 64 -0.21 -17.76 8.16
CA MET A 64 -1.57 -17.69 8.73
C MET A 64 -2.65 -18.13 7.74
N LYS A 65 -2.51 -17.83 6.45
CA LYS A 65 -3.44 -18.32 5.43
C LYS A 65 -3.38 -19.84 5.28
N ARG A 66 -2.19 -20.44 5.31
CA ARG A 66 -2.01 -21.90 5.24
C ARG A 66 -2.57 -22.59 6.47
N THR A 67 -2.32 -22.03 7.65
CA THR A 67 -2.83 -22.58 8.91
C THR A 67 -4.26 -22.18 9.22
N ARG A 68 -4.93 -21.44 8.30
CA ARG A 68 -6.29 -20.90 8.48
C ARG A 68 -6.45 -20.10 9.77
N GLY A 69 -5.43 -19.35 10.16
CA GLY A 69 -5.39 -18.55 11.38
C GLY A 69 -5.02 -19.34 12.64
N LYS A 70 -4.94 -20.68 12.59
CA LYS A 70 -4.55 -21.50 13.74
C LYS A 70 -3.03 -21.43 13.91
N MET A 71 -2.57 -20.73 14.94
CA MET A 71 -1.17 -20.77 15.34
C MET A 71 -1.03 -21.95 16.30
N THR A 72 -0.30 -22.99 15.90
CA THR A 72 0.13 -24.04 16.83
C THR A 72 1.46 -23.58 17.42
N ASN A 73 1.42 -22.84 18.53
CA ASN A 73 2.63 -22.68 19.35
C ASN A 73 2.87 -24.01 20.09
N PRO A 74 4.07 -24.63 19.99
CA PRO A 74 4.37 -25.85 20.73
C PRO A 74 4.58 -25.61 22.24
N GLU A 75 4.92 -24.39 22.66
CA GLU A 75 5.24 -24.07 24.07
C GLU A 75 4.10 -23.40 24.85
N THR A 76 3.15 -22.79 24.16
CA THR A 76 1.96 -22.21 24.76
C THR A 76 0.78 -22.98 24.22
N LEU A 77 0.09 -23.75 25.08
CA LEU A 77 -1.25 -24.26 24.77
C LEU A 77 -2.10 -23.05 24.38
N GLN A 78 -2.23 -22.81 23.08
CA GLN A 78 -3.18 -21.85 22.55
C GLN A 78 -4.56 -22.38 22.90
N ASP A 79 -5.44 -21.54 23.46
CA ASP A 79 -6.80 -21.94 23.80
C ASP A 79 -7.47 -22.59 22.57
N PRO A 80 -8.01 -23.81 22.68
CA PRO A 80 -8.64 -24.52 21.57
C PRO A 80 -9.92 -23.83 21.04
N THR A 81 -10.38 -22.79 21.73
CA THR A 81 -11.51 -21.92 21.40
C THR A 81 -11.12 -20.63 20.66
N ASP A 82 -9.83 -20.36 20.45
CA ASP A 82 -9.41 -19.21 19.64
C ASP A 82 -9.65 -19.52 18.15
N ASP A 83 -10.79 -19.04 17.63
CA ASP A 83 -11.15 -19.08 16.22
C ASP A 83 -10.18 -18.21 15.43
N GLY A 84 -8.98 -18.75 15.18
CA GLY A 84 -7.90 -18.06 14.52
C GLY A 84 -8.39 -17.32 13.28
N VAL A 85 -8.32 -15.99 13.32
CA VAL A 85 -8.86 -15.17 12.23
C VAL A 85 -7.93 -15.27 11.02
N ALA A 86 -8.39 -15.96 9.98
CA ALA A 86 -7.66 -16.05 8.73
C ALA A 86 -7.46 -14.64 8.13
N PRO A 87 -6.24 -14.32 7.64
CA PRO A 87 -5.96 -13.00 7.10
C PRO A 87 -6.83 -12.70 5.89
N LYS A 88 -7.42 -11.50 5.86
CA LYS A 88 -8.33 -11.11 4.78
C LYS A 88 -7.56 -10.77 3.50
N GLY A 89 -8.19 -10.96 2.34
CA GLY A 89 -7.53 -10.74 1.04
C GLY A 89 -6.99 -9.32 0.82
N HIS A 90 -7.57 -8.30 1.48
CA HIS A 90 -7.09 -6.93 1.38
C HIS A 90 -5.76 -6.70 2.11
N GLU A 91 -5.44 -7.47 3.16
CA GLU A 91 -4.17 -7.37 3.89
C GLU A 91 -3.00 -7.74 2.97
N PHE A 92 -3.12 -8.86 2.24
CA PHE A 92 -2.15 -9.25 1.21
C PHE A 92 -2.00 -8.22 0.09
N LYS A 93 -3.11 -7.57 -0.31
CA LYS A 93 -3.07 -6.54 -1.35
C LYS A 93 -2.36 -5.28 -0.84
N ASN A 94 -2.60 -4.90 0.41
CA ASN A 94 -1.99 -3.73 1.04
C ASN A 94 -0.48 -3.92 1.20
N VAL A 95 -0.03 -5.03 1.79
CA VAL A 95 1.40 -5.31 1.98
C VAL A 95 2.14 -5.33 0.63
N ARG A 96 1.58 -6.00 -0.39
CA ARG A 96 2.18 -6.01 -1.74
C ARG A 96 2.25 -4.61 -2.36
N ARG A 97 1.20 -3.80 -2.19
CA ARG A 97 1.15 -2.43 -2.71
C ARG A 97 2.21 -1.55 -2.05
N GLN A 98 2.32 -1.61 -0.72
CA GLN A 98 3.31 -0.84 0.03
C GLN A 98 4.73 -1.25 -0.35
N LEU A 99 4.99 -2.56 -0.48
CA LEU A 99 6.28 -3.08 -0.90
C LEU A 99 6.66 -2.58 -2.30
N ALA A 100 5.72 -2.59 -3.25
CA ALA A 100 5.95 -2.04 -4.59
C ALA A 100 6.30 -0.54 -4.53
N GLN A 101 5.55 0.25 -3.76
CA GLN A 101 5.78 1.69 -3.62
C GLN A 101 7.14 2.02 -3.01
N MET A 102 7.55 1.31 -1.96
CA MET A 102 8.86 1.51 -1.33
C MET A 102 10.01 1.15 -2.29
N LEU A 103 9.89 0.06 -3.04
CA LEU A 103 10.89 -0.32 -4.05
C LEU A 103 10.96 0.67 -5.22
N THR A 104 9.84 1.25 -5.63
CA THR A 104 9.83 2.31 -6.65
C THR A 104 10.59 3.54 -6.17
N VAL A 105 10.29 4.03 -4.96
CA VAL A 105 10.99 5.19 -4.39
C VAL A 105 12.47 4.90 -4.17
N LEU A 106 12.83 3.71 -3.70
CA LEU A 106 14.22 3.29 -3.59
C LEU A 106 14.94 3.36 -4.94
N ARG A 107 14.31 2.86 -6.01
CA ARG A 107 14.91 2.93 -7.34
C ARG A 107 15.00 4.36 -7.88
N GLU A 108 14.01 5.21 -7.61
CA GLU A 108 14.05 6.64 -7.95
C GLU A 108 15.28 7.31 -7.31
N LYS A 109 15.57 7.02 -6.04
CA LYS A 109 16.75 7.54 -5.33
C LYS A 109 18.06 7.03 -5.93
N GLN A 110 18.19 5.73 -6.14
CA GLN A 110 19.38 5.16 -6.78
C GLN A 110 19.63 5.73 -8.18
N VAL A 111 18.57 6.02 -8.95
CA VAL A 111 18.72 6.68 -10.25
C VAL A 111 19.20 8.13 -10.08
N ALA A 112 18.70 8.85 -9.08
CA ALA A 112 19.17 10.20 -8.75
C ALA A 112 20.65 10.22 -8.33
N ASP A 113 21.11 9.16 -7.65
CA ASP A 113 22.51 8.97 -7.25
C ASP A 113 23.41 8.49 -8.40
N GLY A 114 22.86 8.31 -9.61
CA GLY A 114 23.61 7.88 -10.79
C GLY A 114 23.90 6.37 -10.86
N LEU A 115 23.26 5.55 -10.02
CA LEU A 115 23.46 4.10 -10.01
C LEU A 115 22.71 3.41 -11.17
N ASP A 116 23.49 2.89 -12.12
CA ASP A 116 22.96 2.05 -13.18
C ASP A 116 22.35 0.74 -12.63
N ARG A 117 21.47 0.13 -13.42
CA ARG A 117 20.78 -1.13 -13.10
C ARG A 117 21.76 -2.26 -12.79
N LYS A 118 22.91 -2.33 -13.48
CA LYS A 118 23.92 -3.37 -13.24
C LYS A 118 24.58 -3.18 -11.86
N ALA A 119 24.95 -1.94 -11.52
CA ALA A 119 25.54 -1.59 -10.23
C ALA A 119 24.56 -1.85 -9.07
N SER A 120 23.30 -1.43 -9.21
CA SER A 120 22.25 -1.70 -8.21
C SER A 120 22.06 -3.20 -7.94
N ARG A 121 22.08 -4.04 -8.99
CA ARG A 121 22.00 -5.50 -8.85
C ARG A 121 23.24 -6.11 -8.18
N ALA A 122 24.43 -5.60 -8.50
CA ALA A 122 25.68 -6.05 -7.87
C ALA A 122 25.64 -5.78 -6.35
N LEU A 123 25.27 -4.57 -5.95
CA LEU A 123 25.10 -4.20 -4.53
C LEU A 123 24.06 -5.07 -3.81
N GLN A 124 22.91 -5.33 -4.43
CA GLN A 124 21.91 -6.24 -3.85
C GLN A 124 22.44 -7.67 -3.68
N LYS A 125 23.22 -8.15 -4.65
CA LYS A 125 23.84 -9.48 -4.58
C LYS A 125 24.90 -9.54 -3.48
N GLU A 126 25.77 -8.54 -3.39
CA GLU A 126 26.77 -8.43 -2.32
C GLU A 126 26.12 -8.39 -0.95
N ALA A 127 25.06 -7.59 -0.78
CA ALA A 127 24.29 -7.56 0.47
C ALA A 127 23.68 -8.92 0.81
N SER A 128 23.19 -9.67 -0.18
CA SER A 128 22.65 -11.02 0.04
C SER A 128 23.72 -12.05 0.42
N ILE A 129 24.93 -11.93 -0.14
CA ILE A 129 26.08 -12.76 0.20
C ILE A 129 26.53 -12.47 1.63
N ALA A 130 26.66 -11.19 1.99
CA ALA A 130 27.00 -10.75 3.35
C ALA A 130 25.96 -11.22 4.39
N ALA A 131 24.68 -11.29 4.01
CA ALA A 131 23.61 -11.84 4.85
C ALA A 131 23.58 -13.37 4.92
N GLY A 132 24.57 -14.08 4.34
CA GLY A 132 24.68 -15.54 4.40
C GLY A 132 23.79 -16.30 3.41
N PHE A 133 23.03 -15.62 2.55
CA PHE A 133 22.14 -16.24 1.57
C PHE A 133 22.82 -16.55 0.22
N GLY A 134 24.10 -16.18 0.06
CA GLY A 134 24.84 -16.30 -1.20
C GLY A 134 25.85 -17.45 -1.28
N GLY A 135 25.84 -18.37 -0.31
CA GLY A 135 26.74 -19.52 -0.30
C GLY A 135 26.35 -20.57 -1.36
N ARG A 136 27.14 -20.65 -2.42
CA ARG A 136 27.55 -21.93 -2.99
C ARG A 136 29.06 -22.01 -2.86
#